data_AF-A0AB34CDG3-F1
#
_entry.id   AF-A0AB34CDG3-F1
#
_cell.length_a   1.000
_cell.length_b   1.000
_cell.length_c   1.000
_cell.angle_alpha   90.00
_cell.angle_beta   90.00
_cell.angle_gamma   90.00
#
_symmetry.space_group_name_H-M   'P 1'
#
loop_
_entity.id
_entity.type
_entity.pdbx_description
1 polymer ?
#
loop_
_entity_poly.entity_id
_entity_poly.type
_entity_poly.pdbx_seq_one_letter_code
_entity_poly.pdbx_strand_id
1 'polypeptide(L)' 'MSAINFEDATLTAKLHVAPDFTGRVIAYFEKGELKADMRLRKDELTATLDGFLEFAKSEGWTVCPPILHWIKGLMACH' A
#
# COMPACT_ATOMS: atom_id res chain seq x y z
N MET A 1 34.35 5.49 -0.13
CA MET A 1 32.92 5.17 -0.22
C MET A 1 32.78 3.67 0.00
N SER A 2 32.41 3.24 1.20
CA SER A 2 32.15 1.82 1.48
C SER A 2 30.79 1.45 0.90
N ALA A 3 30.74 0.40 0.09
CA ALA A 3 29.48 -0.18 -0.39
C ALA A 3 28.70 -0.72 0.81
N ILE A 4 27.44 -0.32 0.94
CA ILE A 4 26.54 -0.89 1.95
C ILE A 4 26.22 -2.31 1.48
N ASN A 5 26.71 -3.31 2.19
CA ASN A 5 26.41 -4.71 1.93
C ASN A 5 25.03 -4.99 2.57
N PHE A 6 24.00 -5.16 1.74
CA PHE A 6 22.61 -5.31 2.20
C PHE A 6 22.25 -6.74 2.63
N GLU A 7 23.20 -7.67 2.53
CA GLU A 7 22.90 -9.10 2.61
C GLU A 7 22.37 -9.54 4.00
N ASP A 8 22.55 -8.74 5.05
CA ASP A 8 22.06 -9.01 6.42
C ASP A 8 21.40 -7.82 7.13
N ALA A 9 20.99 -6.77 6.40
CA ALA A 9 20.44 -5.56 7.03
C ALA A 9 19.01 -5.79 7.56
N THR A 10 18.88 -6.12 8.85
CA THR A 10 17.57 -6.26 9.52
C THR A 10 17.11 -4.96 10.17
N LEU A 11 15.79 -4.75 10.18
CA LEU A 11 15.14 -3.64 10.88
C LEU A 11 14.11 -4.18 11.87
N THR A 12 14.20 -3.74 13.12
CA THR A 12 13.27 -4.14 14.18
C THR A 12 12.12 -3.14 14.27
N ALA A 13 10.88 -3.61 14.22
CA ALA A 13 9.68 -2.78 14.30
C ALA A 13 8.73 -3.29 15.40
N LYS A 14 8.09 -2.36 16.12
CA LYS A 14 7.00 -2.68 17.06
C LYS A 14 5.68 -2.32 16.39
N LEU A 15 4.86 -3.33 16.10
CA LEU A 15 3.58 -3.17 15.40
C LEU A 15 2.42 -3.10 16.41
N HIS A 16 1.35 -2.38 16.06
CA HIS A 16 0.16 -2.21 16.89
C HIS A 16 -0.84 -3.35 16.62
N VAL A 17 -0.48 -4.55 17.05
CA VAL A 17 -1.32 -5.76 16.93
C VAL A 17 -1.34 -6.56 18.24
N ALA A 18 -2.36 -7.41 18.40
CA ALA A 18 -2.41 -8.34 19.52
C ALA A 18 -1.28 -9.40 19.40
N PRO A 19 -0.78 -9.96 20.52
CA PRO A 19 0.29 -10.96 20.49
C PRO A 19 -0.04 -12.24 19.68
N ASP A 20 -1.32 -12.59 19.56
CA ASP A 20 -1.84 -13.74 18.82
C ASP A 20 -2.39 -13.36 17.43
N PHE A 21 -2.15 -12.13 16.98
CA PHE A 21 -2.69 -11.62 15.73
C PHE A 21 -2.22 -12.44 14.53
N THR A 22 -3.17 -12.84 13.68
CA THR A 22 -2.93 -13.41 12.36
C THR A 22 -3.57 -12.52 11.29
N GLY A 23 -2.77 -12.08 10.33
CA GLY A 23 -3.25 -11.23 9.24
C GLY A 23 -2.10 -10.49 8.55
N ARG A 24 -2.44 -9.41 7.84
CA ARG A 24 -1.48 -8.58 7.11
C ARG A 24 -1.38 -7.21 7.75
N VAL A 25 -0.16 -6.68 7.83
CA VAL A 25 0.13 -5.32 8.32
C VAL A 25 0.99 -4.62 7.28
N ILE A 26 0.62 -3.41 6.91
CA ILE A 26 1.48 -2.50 6.14
C ILE A 26 2.27 -1.68 7.15
N ALA A 27 3.57 -1.56 6.93
CA ALA A 27 4.45 -0.72 7.72
C ALA A 27 5.10 0.34 6.82
N TYR A 28 5.09 1.59 7.27
CA TYR A 28 5.77 2.71 6.63
C TYR A 28 7.01 3.07 7.43
N PHE A 29 8.17 2.99 6.79
CA PHE A 29 9.47 3.29 7.39
C PHE A 29 10.07 4.54 6.78
N GLU A 30 10.69 5.35 7.62
CA GLU A 30 11.49 6.48 7.18
C GLU A 30 12.84 6.42 7.91
N LYS A 31 13.94 6.37 7.14
CA LYS A 31 15.32 6.30 7.67
C LYS A 31 15.54 5.20 8.71
N GLY A 32 14.89 4.05 8.52
CA GLY A 32 15.04 2.90 9.40
C GLY A 32 14.11 2.91 10.63
N GLU A 33 13.26 3.93 10.77
CA GLU A 33 12.30 4.03 11.87
C GLU A 33 10.88 3.77 11.37
N LEU A 34 10.11 2.97 12.12
CA LEU A 34 8.68 2.80 11.86
C LEU A 34 7.97 4.13 12.15
N LYS A 35 7.28 4.69 11.15
CA LYS A 35 6.49 5.92 11.28
C LYS A 35 5.00 5.65 11.39
N ALA A 36 4.52 4.62 10.72
CA ALA A 36 3.13 4.20 10.79
C ALA A 36 2.99 2.72 10.46
N ASP A 37 1.98 2.07 11.03
CA ASP A 37 1.53 0.75 10.65
C ASP A 37 0.01 0.69 10.61
N MET A 38 -0.52 -0.15 9.73
CA MET A 38 -1.96 -0.34 9.57
C MET A 38 -2.26 -1.81 9.26
N ARG A 39 -3.28 -2.34 9.94
CA ARG A 39 -3.83 -3.67 9.66
C ARG A 39 -4.63 -3.64 8.38
N LEU A 40 -4.34 -4.56 7.47
CA LEU A 40 -5.16 -4.81 6.29
C LEU A 40 -6.31 -5.76 6.64
N ARG A 41 -7.51 -5.40 6.20
CA ARG A 41 -8.67 -6.29 6.22
C ARG A 41 -8.48 -7.41 5.19
N LYS A 42 -9.32 -8.45 5.29
CA LYS A 42 -9.21 -9.64 4.43
C LYS A 42 -9.50 -9.31 2.95
N ASP A 43 -10.36 -8.34 2.72
CA ASP A 43 -10.84 -7.83 1.43
C ASP A 43 -10.04 -6.64 0.90
N GLU A 44 -9.07 -6.13 1.66
CA GLU A 44 -8.19 -5.06 1.20
C GLU A 44 -6.99 -5.63 0.43
N LEU A 45 -6.59 -4.89 -0.61
CA LEU A 45 -5.43 -5.17 -1.45
C LEU A 45 -4.51 -3.94 -1.48
N THR A 46 -3.20 -4.19 -1.46
CA THR A 46 -2.19 -3.17 -1.67
C THR A 46 -1.53 -3.41 -3.01
N ALA A 47 -1.55 -2.40 -3.87
CA ALA A 47 -0.93 -2.45 -5.18
C ALA A 47 -0.25 -1.11 -5.48
N THR A 48 0.68 -1.12 -6.43
CA THR A 48 1.07 0.10 -7.12
C THR A 48 -0.11 0.66 -7.91
N LEU A 49 -0.01 1.90 -8.40
CA LEU A 49 -1.06 2.44 -9.26
C LEU A 49 -1.29 1.55 -10.49
N ASP A 50 -0.22 1.11 -11.15
CA ASP A 50 -0.32 0.23 -12.33
C ASP A 50 -1.00 -1.10 -11.98
N GLY A 51 -0.61 -1.73 -10.86
CA GLY A 51 -1.24 -2.96 -10.41
C GLY A 51 -2.72 -2.78 -10.07
N PHE A 52 -3.09 -1.65 -9.45
CA PHE A 52 -4.48 -1.29 -9.21
C PHE A 52 -5.27 -1.15 -10.52
N LEU A 53 -4.70 -0.50 -11.53
CA LEU A 53 -5.34 -0.33 -12.85
C LEU A 53 -5.49 -1.67 -13.58
N GLU A 54 -4.50 -2.56 -13.49
CA GLU A 54 -4.58 -3.91 -14.02
C GLU A 54 -5.69 -4.74 -13.36
N PHE A 55 -5.79 -4.69 -12.03
CA PHE A 55 -6.86 -5.36 -11.29
C PHE A 55 -8.24 -4.80 -11.61
N ALA A 56 -8.38 -3.47 -11.70
CA ALA A 56 -9.63 -2.85 -12.10
C ALA A 56 -10.06 -3.38 -13.48
N LYS A 57 -9.13 -3.39 -14.44
CA LYS A 57 -9.38 -3.87 -15.80
C LYS A 57 -9.73 -5.36 -15.85
N SER A 58 -9.07 -6.22 -15.06
CA SER A 58 -9.37 -7.66 -15.04
C SER A 58 -10.78 -7.95 -14.53
N GLU A 59 -11.29 -7.10 -13.64
CA GLU A 59 -12.66 -7.16 -13.13
C GLU A 59 -13.67 -6.38 -13.98
N GLY A 60 -13.27 -5.94 -15.19
CA GLY A 60 -14.13 -5.24 -16.14
C GLY A 60 -14.32 -3.74 -15.87
N TRP A 61 -13.60 -3.16 -14.91
CA TRP A 61 -13.67 -1.74 -14.58
C TRP A 61 -12.71 -0.91 -15.42
N THR A 62 -13.12 0.31 -15.77
CA THR A 62 -12.24 1.34 -16.33
C THR A 62 -12.09 2.49 -15.36
N VAL A 63 -10.86 2.77 -14.94
CA VAL A 63 -10.56 3.93 -14.07
C VAL A 63 -10.34 5.16 -14.93
N CYS A 64 -11.25 6.13 -14.84
CA CYS A 64 -11.10 7.42 -15.52
C CYS A 64 -10.33 8.40 -14.60
N PRO A 65 -9.22 9.00 -15.06
CA PRO A 65 -8.61 10.09 -14.31
C PRO A 65 -9.63 11.24 -14.19
N PRO A 66 -9.63 11.98 -13.07
CA PRO A 66 -10.49 13.16 -12.97
C PRO A 66 -10.15 14.11 -14.11
N ILE A 67 -11.15 14.40 -14.96
CA ILE A 67 -11.02 15.38 -16.04
C ILE A 67 -10.58 16.70 -15.39
N LEU A 68 -9.45 17.23 -15.85
CA LEU A 68 -8.82 18.43 -15.31
C LEU A 68 -9.60 19.69 -15.74
N HIS A 69 -10.85 19.80 -15.29
CA HIS A 69 -11.71 20.96 -15.43
C HIS A 69 -12.96 20.76 -14.55
N TRP A 70 -12.85 21.23 -13.29
CA TRP A 70 -13.95 21.80 -12.50
C TRP A 70 -15.12 20.97 -11.94
N ILE A 71 -15.00 19.66 -11.64
CA ILE A 71 -16.05 18.99 -10.81
C ILE A 71 -15.43 18.10 -9.72
N LYS A 72 -15.81 18.40 -8.47
CA LYS A 72 -15.54 17.60 -7.27
C LYS A 72 -16.19 16.22 -7.39
N GLY A 73 -15.42 15.17 -7.13
CA GLY A 73 -15.93 13.83 -6.80
C GLY A 73 -15.64 12.79 -7.88
N LEU A 74 -14.78 11.82 -7.55
CA LEU A 74 -14.63 10.58 -8.29
C LEU A 74 -16.01 9.92 -8.40
N MET A 75 -16.51 9.74 -9.62
CA MET A 75 -17.55 8.75 -9.93
C MET A 75 -16.89 7.57 -10.62
N ALA A 76 -17.11 6.37 -10.09
CA ALA A 76 -16.83 5.14 -10.80
C ALA A 76 -17.87 5.01 -11.94
N CYS A 77 -17.40 4.95 -13.18
CA CYS A 77 -18.24 4.68 -14.34
C CYS A 77 -18.49 3.16 -14.44
N HIS A 78 -19.76 2.79 -14.68
CA HIS A 78 -20.24 1.41 -14.88
C HIS A 78 -20.05 0.98 -16.33
#